data_AF-A0A2H9N7S8-F1
#
_entry.id   AF-A0A2H9N7S8-F1
#
_cell.length_a   1.000
_cell.length_b   1.000
_cell.length_c   1.000
_cell.angle_alpha   90.00
_cell.angle_beta   90.00
_cell.angle_gamma   90.00
#
_symmetry.space_group_name_H-M   'P 1'
#
loop_
_entity.id
_entity.type
_entity.pdbx_description
1 polymer ?
#
loop_
_entity_poly.entity_id
_entity_poly.type
_entity_poly.pdbx_seq_one_letter_code
_entity_poly.pdbx_strand_id
1 'polypeptide(L)'
;VADVNRNGYAEIIVTAVAEDDLRSFILEFEQGKFRKITEKAGWYFRVLDHPKDGPILMGQRMGSDGLFVDPIFRFVWKKKSFEKGPKMPFPKETKIFGLTLADIRGKGKPEIISFDSFERVNILSEDGKILYRTRDRFGGTANYYDTLKKKEEPFRPQEAPPWRVYIPGRILIKDLEGDGIPKMIVNKNEFTTGRLFDRVRSFEKGEIQNLIWEEGALETNWKTREIKGYISDFQVKDADNDGEEELVVAVVPPAEETGILSREKRSNILFFKLF
;
A
#
# COMPACT_ATOMS: atom_id res chain seq x y z
N VAL A 1 5.98 -3.79 9.24
CA VAL A 1 6.88 -4.10 10.35
C VAL A 1 7.77 -2.90 10.53
N ALA A 2 7.72 -2.25 11.68
CA ALA A 2 8.48 -1.04 11.99
C ALA A 2 8.46 -0.80 13.51
N ASP A 3 9.51 -0.17 14.04
CA ASP A 3 9.56 0.30 15.43
C ASP A 3 8.77 1.62 15.54
N VAL A 4 7.47 1.51 15.78
CA VAL A 4 6.53 2.64 15.84
C VAL A 4 6.34 3.16 17.26
N ASN A 5 6.82 2.44 18.28
CA ASN A 5 6.84 2.90 19.67
C ASN A 5 8.21 3.45 20.13
N ARG A 6 9.25 3.29 19.31
CA ARG A 6 10.64 3.74 19.51
C ARG A 6 11.35 3.06 20.69
N ASN A 7 11.11 1.76 20.90
CA ASN A 7 11.78 0.96 21.93
C ASN A 7 13.02 0.21 21.40
N GLY A 8 13.36 0.34 20.12
CA GLY A 8 14.47 -0.35 19.46
C GLY A 8 14.10 -1.70 18.85
N TYR A 9 12.86 -2.17 18.98
CA TYR A 9 12.36 -3.41 18.41
C TYR A 9 11.19 -3.12 17.48
N ALA A 10 11.17 -3.74 16.29
CA ALA A 10 10.08 -3.53 15.37
C ALA A 10 8.80 -4.27 15.79
N GLU A 11 7.66 -3.57 15.73
CA GLU A 11 6.35 -4.22 15.83
C GLU A 11 5.91 -4.85 14.51
N ILE A 12 5.08 -5.89 14.62
CA ILE A 12 4.32 -6.44 13.49
C ILE A 12 2.90 -5.90 13.55
N ILE A 13 2.60 -4.96 12.66
CA ILE A 13 1.27 -4.36 12.50
C ILE A 13 0.51 -5.16 11.44
N VAL A 14 -0.62 -5.74 11.83
CA VAL A 14 -1.45 -6.57 10.94
C VAL A 14 -2.80 -5.91 10.75
N THR A 15 -3.16 -5.66 9.49
CA THR A 15 -4.55 -5.40 9.11
C THR A 15 -5.15 -6.66 8.55
N ALA A 16 -6.23 -7.13 9.18
CA ALA A 16 -6.95 -8.33 8.80
C ALA A 16 -8.43 -8.02 8.62
N VAL A 17 -8.94 -8.25 7.40
CA VAL A 17 -10.34 -8.06 7.04
C VAL A 17 -10.94 -9.41 6.69
N ALA A 18 -12.07 -9.74 7.28
CA ALA A 18 -12.91 -10.86 6.89
C ALA A 18 -14.32 -10.34 6.71
N GLU A 19 -14.78 -10.23 5.45
CA GLU A 19 -16.04 -9.57 5.11
C GLU A 19 -16.10 -8.15 5.70
N ASP A 20 -17.12 -7.85 6.51
CA ASP A 20 -17.30 -6.56 7.19
C ASP A 20 -16.76 -6.61 8.63
N ASP A 21 -15.80 -7.49 8.92
CA ASP A 21 -15.14 -7.61 10.22
C ASP A 21 -13.64 -7.31 10.13
N LEU A 22 -13.23 -6.24 10.81
CA LEU A 22 -11.87 -5.71 10.82
C LEU A 22 -11.14 -6.09 12.11
N ARG A 23 -10.41 -7.19 12.04
CA ARG A 23 -9.73 -7.86 13.17
C ARG A 23 -8.25 -7.51 13.27
N SER A 24 -7.88 -6.27 12.96
CA SER A 24 -6.48 -5.82 13.02
C SER A 24 -5.89 -5.93 14.43
N PHE A 25 -4.59 -6.24 14.49
CA PHE A 25 -3.83 -6.40 15.73
C PHE A 25 -2.38 -5.98 15.54
N ILE A 26 -1.68 -5.75 16.66
CA ILE A 26 -0.26 -5.38 16.68
C ILE A 26 0.48 -6.33 17.63
N LEU A 27 1.59 -6.89 17.14
CA LEU A 27 2.48 -7.75 17.93
C LEU A 27 3.77 -7.00 18.27
N GLU A 28 4.23 -7.17 19.50
CA GLU A 28 5.54 -6.75 19.99
C GLU A 28 6.35 -8.00 20.34
N PHE A 29 7.66 -7.96 20.09
CA PHE A 29 8.58 -9.00 20.53
C PHE A 29 9.22 -8.58 21.86
N GLU A 30 8.89 -9.30 22.94
CA GLU A 30 9.35 -8.98 24.29
C GLU A 30 9.75 -10.28 25.01
N GLN A 31 10.94 -10.30 25.61
CA GLN A 31 11.44 -11.45 26.38
C GLN A 31 11.42 -12.77 25.58
N GLY A 32 11.85 -12.75 24.32
CA GLY A 32 11.97 -13.95 23.49
C GLY A 32 10.66 -14.46 22.90
N LYS A 33 9.54 -13.75 23.04
CA LYS A 33 8.24 -14.17 22.50
C LYS A 33 7.42 -13.00 21.93
N PHE A 34 6.58 -13.30 20.95
CA PHE A 34 5.60 -12.34 20.44
C PHE A 34 4.40 -12.23 21.37
N ARG A 35 3.98 -11.00 21.66
CA ARG A 35 2.78 -10.67 22.45
C ARG A 35 1.90 -9.72 21.65
N LYS A 36 0.58 -9.91 21.71
CA LYS A 36 -0.37 -8.93 21.20
C LYS A 36 -0.43 -7.74 22.16
N ILE A 37 -0.12 -6.55 21.66
CA ILE A 37 -0.21 -5.27 22.39
C ILE A 37 -1.43 -4.44 21.93
N THR A 38 -2.09 -4.85 20.85
CA THR A 38 -3.36 -4.30 20.37
C THR A 38 -4.13 -5.42 19.70
N GLU A 39 -5.44 -5.53 19.95
CA GLU A 39 -6.29 -6.60 19.42
C GLU A 39 -7.67 -6.06 19.02
N LYS A 40 -8.25 -6.62 17.93
CA LYS A 40 -9.61 -6.33 17.42
C LYS A 40 -9.91 -4.83 17.34
N ALA A 41 -8.95 -4.06 16.83
CA ALA A 41 -9.02 -2.62 16.98
C ALA A 41 -10.12 -1.96 16.12
N GLY A 42 -10.64 -2.63 15.07
CA GLY A 42 -11.59 -2.02 14.13
C GLY A 42 -10.97 -0.93 13.27
N TRP A 43 -9.64 -0.96 13.08
CA TRP A 43 -8.86 0.02 12.34
C TRP A 43 -8.04 -0.64 11.22
N TYR A 44 -8.06 -0.04 10.04
CA TYR A 44 -7.09 -0.33 8.99
C TYR A 44 -5.81 0.35 9.43
N PHE A 45 -4.83 -0.44 9.84
CA PHE A 45 -3.53 0.09 10.23
C PHE A 45 -2.57 0.10 9.06
N ARG A 46 -1.77 1.16 8.99
CA ARG A 46 -0.62 1.25 8.09
C ARG A 46 0.50 2.05 8.76
N VAL A 47 1.74 1.65 8.53
CA VAL A 47 2.89 2.48 8.86
C VAL A 47 3.25 3.32 7.64
N LEU A 48 3.42 4.63 7.84
CA LEU A 48 3.99 5.54 6.86
C LEU A 48 5.33 6.04 7.38
N ASP A 49 6.30 6.27 6.51
CA ASP A 49 7.55 6.92 6.87
C ASP A 49 7.37 8.43 6.73
N HIS A 50 7.38 9.13 7.87
CA HIS A 50 7.30 10.59 7.88
C HIS A 50 8.69 11.21 7.74
N PRO A 51 8.92 12.16 6.83
CA PRO A 51 10.24 12.75 6.60
C PRO A 51 10.95 13.31 7.84
N LYS A 52 10.18 13.73 8.86
CA LYS A 52 10.73 14.25 10.13
C LYS A 52 10.59 13.32 11.32
N ASP A 53 9.58 12.46 11.33
CA ASP A 53 9.22 11.68 12.53
C ASP A 53 9.65 10.22 12.42
N GLY A 54 10.15 9.80 11.24
CA GLY A 54 10.40 8.41 10.92
C GLY A 54 9.08 7.62 10.82
N PRO A 55 9.07 6.32 11.15
CA PRO A 55 7.88 5.49 11.03
C PRO A 55 6.77 5.98 11.97
N ILE A 56 5.58 6.24 11.41
CA ILE A 56 4.38 6.62 12.14
C ILE A 56 3.25 5.62 11.89
N LEU A 57 2.57 5.23 12.96
CA LEU A 57 1.39 4.37 12.86
C LEU A 57 0.15 5.22 12.52
N MET A 58 -0.55 4.80 11.48
CA MET A 58 -1.74 5.44 10.96
C MET A 58 -2.92 4.48 11.03
N GLY A 59 -4.12 5.00 11.27
CA GLY A 59 -5.35 4.22 11.32
C GLY A 59 -6.53 4.89 10.61
N GLN A 60 -7.28 4.11 9.85
CA GLN A 60 -8.56 4.51 9.24
C GLN A 60 -9.68 3.56 9.70
N ARG A 61 -10.88 4.05 9.98
CA ARG A 61 -11.98 3.17 10.41
C ARG A 61 -12.59 2.43 9.24
N MET A 62 -13.17 1.28 9.53
CA MET A 62 -14.19 0.66 8.69
C MET A 62 -15.58 1.09 9.16
N GLY A 63 -16.45 1.38 8.20
CA GLY A 63 -17.88 1.58 8.41
C GLY A 63 -18.60 0.26 8.64
N SER A 64 -19.86 0.33 9.06
CA SER A 64 -20.71 -0.86 9.23
C SER A 64 -21.02 -1.58 7.91
N ASP A 65 -20.73 -0.97 6.78
CA ASP A 65 -20.95 -1.51 5.43
C ASP A 65 -19.67 -2.05 4.77
N GLY A 66 -18.62 -2.24 5.59
CA GLY A 66 -17.31 -2.75 5.19
C GLY A 66 -16.40 -1.72 4.52
N LEU A 67 -16.85 -0.48 4.28
CA LEU A 67 -16.08 0.53 3.55
C LEU A 67 -15.17 1.37 4.45
N PHE A 68 -14.17 2.03 3.85
CA PHE A 68 -13.32 3.01 4.55
C PHE A 68 -14.14 4.23 4.99
N VAL A 69 -13.91 4.68 6.22
CA VAL A 69 -14.55 5.88 6.79
C VAL A 69 -13.49 6.91 7.17
N ASP A 70 -13.70 8.13 6.69
CA ASP A 70 -12.88 9.28 7.07
C ASP A 70 -13.10 9.69 8.54
N PRO A 71 -12.10 10.33 9.17
CA PRO A 71 -10.78 10.63 8.64
C PRO A 71 -9.72 9.58 9.04
N ILE A 72 -8.51 9.73 8.50
CA ILE A 72 -7.33 8.98 8.95
C ILE A 72 -6.70 9.69 10.16
N PHE A 73 -6.32 8.92 11.16
CA PHE A 73 -5.69 9.41 12.39
C PHE A 73 -4.27 8.87 12.53
N ARG A 74 -3.38 9.65 13.15
CA ARG A 74 -2.13 9.12 13.70
C ARG A 74 -2.42 8.41 15.01
N PHE A 75 -1.81 7.25 15.22
CA PHE A 75 -1.82 6.54 16.49
C PHE A 75 -0.54 6.84 17.24
N VAL A 76 -0.68 7.03 18.56
CA VAL A 76 0.42 7.41 19.45
C VAL A 76 0.59 6.37 20.53
N TRP A 77 1.83 5.95 20.77
CA TRP A 77 2.15 5.07 21.87
C TRP A 77 2.02 5.84 23.19
N LYS A 78 1.14 5.38 24.06
CA LYS A 78 0.95 5.95 25.40
C LYS A 78 0.91 4.84 26.42
N LYS A 79 1.78 4.93 27.42
CA LYS A 79 1.97 3.94 28.48
C LYS A 79 2.37 2.57 27.90
N LYS A 80 1.40 1.77 27.45
CA LYS A 80 1.58 0.39 26.95
C LYS A 80 0.61 0.03 25.81
N SER A 81 0.04 1.03 25.14
CA SER A 81 -0.91 0.80 24.04
C SER A 81 -0.87 1.93 23.03
N PHE A 82 -1.24 1.62 21.79
CA PHE A 82 -1.49 2.63 20.77
C PHE A 82 -2.88 3.24 20.96
N GLU A 83 -2.93 4.55 21.15
CA GLU A 83 -4.17 5.31 21.25
C GLU A 83 -4.38 6.18 20.01
N LYS A 84 -5.66 6.40 19.65
CA LYS A 84 -6.03 7.33 18.58
C LYS A 84 -5.56 8.75 18.95
N GLY A 85 -4.66 9.29 18.14
CA GLY A 85 -4.11 10.64 18.28
C GLY A 85 -4.77 11.63 17.31
N PRO A 86 -4.00 12.60 16.78
CA PRO A 86 -4.53 13.68 15.95
C PRO A 86 -5.10 13.17 14.62
N LYS A 87 -6.13 13.87 14.14
CA LYS A 87 -6.63 13.74 12.77
C LYS A 87 -5.58 14.28 11.81
N MET A 88 -5.33 13.55 10.73
CA MET A 88 -4.47 14.04 9.66
C MET A 88 -5.22 14.90 8.65
N PRO A 89 -4.58 15.91 8.05
CA PRO A 89 -5.19 16.83 7.10
C PRO A 89 -5.33 16.23 5.68
N PHE A 90 -5.54 14.92 5.56
CA PHE A 90 -5.72 14.31 4.24
C PHE A 90 -7.08 14.71 3.63
N PRO A 91 -7.16 14.85 2.29
CA PRO A 91 -8.43 15.07 1.61
C PRO A 91 -9.47 14.01 1.96
N LYS A 92 -10.75 14.37 1.85
CA LYS A 92 -11.84 13.40 1.97
C LYS A 92 -11.66 12.26 0.95
N GLU A 93 -12.15 11.08 1.30
CA GLU A 93 -12.11 9.86 0.49
C GLU A 93 -10.69 9.29 0.28
N THR A 94 -9.68 9.83 0.97
CA THR A 94 -8.33 9.26 0.95
C THR A 94 -8.31 7.90 1.62
N LYS A 95 -7.79 6.88 0.93
CA LYS A 95 -7.61 5.53 1.47
C LYS A 95 -6.21 5.33 2.01
N ILE A 96 -6.09 4.78 3.21
CA ILE A 96 -4.80 4.60 3.89
C ILE A 96 -3.82 3.70 3.11
N PHE A 97 -4.28 2.74 2.31
CA PHE A 97 -3.42 1.80 1.58
C PHE A 97 -2.85 2.32 0.25
N GLY A 98 -3.24 3.50 -0.23
CA GLY A 98 -2.69 4.13 -1.44
C GLY A 98 -2.03 5.47 -1.17
N LEU A 99 -1.43 5.66 0.01
CA LEU A 99 -0.96 6.95 0.53
C LEU A 99 0.44 6.81 1.15
N THR A 100 1.27 7.84 1.00
CA THR A 100 2.50 8.05 1.78
C THR A 100 2.77 9.56 1.98
N LEU A 101 3.81 9.88 2.76
CA LEU A 101 4.29 11.24 2.99
C LEU A 101 5.75 11.36 2.56
N ALA A 102 6.09 12.43 1.85
CA ALA A 102 7.48 12.68 1.46
C ALA A 102 7.72 14.14 1.10
N ASP A 103 8.97 14.60 1.21
CA ASP A 103 9.42 15.85 0.58
C ASP A 103 9.90 15.55 -0.85
N ILE A 104 9.03 14.98 -1.69
CA ILE A 104 9.40 14.44 -3.01
C ILE A 104 9.90 15.52 -3.98
N ARG A 105 9.51 16.78 -3.76
CA ARG A 105 9.97 17.93 -4.55
C ARG A 105 11.11 18.73 -3.91
N GLY A 106 11.68 18.25 -2.80
CA GLY A 106 12.83 18.87 -2.12
C GLY A 106 12.59 20.30 -1.63
N LYS A 107 11.40 20.60 -1.11
CA LYS A 107 11.00 21.94 -0.62
C LYS A 107 11.04 22.08 0.90
N GLY A 108 11.55 21.08 1.62
CA GLY A 108 11.69 21.06 3.08
C GLY A 108 10.36 20.85 3.82
N LYS A 109 9.28 20.51 3.12
CA LYS A 109 7.94 20.31 3.70
C LYS A 109 7.37 18.98 3.25
N PRO A 110 6.75 18.21 4.15
CA PRO A 110 6.11 16.96 3.76
C PRO A 110 4.92 17.22 2.84
N GLU A 111 4.81 16.38 1.82
CA GLU A 111 3.76 16.39 0.82
C GLU A 111 2.99 15.06 0.90
N ILE A 112 1.72 15.12 0.57
CA ILE A 112 0.85 13.95 0.53
C ILE A 112 0.98 13.34 -0.86
N ILE A 113 1.37 12.06 -0.93
CA ILE A 113 1.43 11.33 -2.20
C ILE A 113 0.41 10.21 -2.16
N SER A 114 -0.52 10.20 -3.12
CA SER A 114 -1.59 9.19 -3.14
C SER A 114 -2.08 8.80 -4.52
N PHE A 115 -2.61 7.59 -4.64
CA PHE A 115 -3.34 7.17 -5.83
C PHE A 115 -4.76 7.77 -5.87
N ASP A 116 -5.20 8.27 -7.03
CA ASP A 116 -6.61 8.57 -7.27
C ASP A 116 -7.40 7.31 -7.70
N SER A 117 -8.71 7.49 -7.93
CA SER A 117 -9.61 6.45 -8.40
C SER A 117 -9.28 5.91 -9.80
N PHE A 118 -8.41 6.59 -10.55
CA PHE A 118 -7.91 6.19 -11.86
C PHE A 118 -6.50 5.61 -11.80
N GLU A 119 -6.00 5.31 -10.58
CA GLU A 119 -4.67 4.74 -10.33
C GLU A 119 -3.53 5.68 -10.73
N ARG A 120 -3.77 6.99 -10.79
CA ARG A 120 -2.71 7.99 -11.05
C ARG A 120 -2.14 8.48 -9.73
N VAL A 121 -0.86 8.78 -9.70
CA VAL A 121 -0.21 9.39 -8.54
C VAL A 121 -0.54 10.88 -8.50
N ASN A 122 -0.99 11.36 -7.35
CA ASN A 122 -1.12 12.78 -7.02
C ASN A 122 -0.03 13.16 -6.03
N ILE A 123 0.54 14.35 -6.21
CA ILE A 123 1.29 15.05 -5.18
C ILE A 123 0.43 16.22 -4.72
N LEU A 124 0.14 16.27 -3.43
CA LEU A 124 -0.65 17.32 -2.81
C LEU A 124 0.18 18.03 -1.72
N SER A 125 -0.06 19.31 -1.51
CA SER A 125 0.47 20.01 -0.34
C SER A 125 -0.11 19.42 0.94
N GLU A 126 0.51 19.75 2.08
CA GLU A 126 0.09 19.31 3.41
C GLU A 126 -1.38 19.66 3.75
N ASP A 127 -1.94 20.72 3.14
CA ASP A 127 -3.35 21.13 3.26
C ASP A 127 -4.30 20.44 2.26
N GLY A 128 -3.79 19.53 1.43
CA GLY A 128 -4.57 18.71 0.50
C GLY A 128 -4.83 19.35 -0.88
N LYS A 129 -4.20 20.47 -1.24
CA LYS A 129 -4.30 21.01 -2.60
C LYS A 129 -3.44 20.18 -3.57
N ILE A 130 -4.03 19.75 -4.68
CA ILE A 130 -3.31 19.02 -5.74
C ILE A 130 -2.28 19.96 -6.39
N LEU A 131 -1.04 19.49 -6.45
CA LEU A 131 0.09 20.23 -7.04
C LEU A 131 0.57 19.58 -8.33
N TYR A 132 0.45 18.27 -8.43
CA TYR A 132 0.82 17.49 -9.61
C TYR A 132 0.00 16.20 -9.68
N ARG A 133 -0.17 15.68 -10.90
CA ARG A 133 -0.82 14.39 -11.17
C ARG A 133 -0.16 13.73 -12.37
N THR A 134 0.19 12.45 -12.25
CA THR A 134 0.76 11.68 -13.37
C THR A 134 -0.28 11.46 -14.47
N ARG A 135 0.19 11.28 -15.71
CA ARG A 135 -0.65 10.78 -16.82
C ARG A 135 -0.82 9.27 -16.74
N ASP A 136 0.28 8.59 -16.42
CA ASP A 136 0.36 7.14 -16.29
C ASP A 136 -0.33 6.63 -15.02
N ARG A 137 -0.71 5.35 -15.08
CA ARG A 137 -1.34 4.60 -13.99
C ARG A 137 -0.33 3.68 -13.31
N PHE A 138 -0.44 3.60 -11.99
CA PHE A 138 0.45 2.92 -11.07
C PHE A 138 -0.34 2.36 -9.89
N GLY A 139 0.22 1.43 -9.12
CA GLY A 139 -0.44 0.94 -7.91
C GLY A 139 -1.63 0.03 -8.17
N GLY A 140 -1.93 -0.30 -9.43
CA GLY A 140 -3.00 -1.25 -9.79
C GLY A 140 -2.69 -2.65 -9.27
N THR A 141 -3.65 -3.23 -8.54
CA THR A 141 -3.55 -4.56 -7.92
C THR A 141 -4.84 -5.35 -8.10
N ALA A 142 -4.73 -6.67 -7.96
CA ALA A 142 -5.84 -7.62 -7.80
C ALA A 142 -6.08 -7.95 -6.31
N ASN A 143 -5.46 -7.23 -5.37
CA ASN A 143 -5.71 -7.38 -3.94
C ASN A 143 -7.06 -6.73 -3.60
N TYR A 144 -7.95 -7.47 -2.96
CA TYR A 144 -9.27 -6.96 -2.56
C TYR A 144 -9.84 -7.71 -1.35
N TYR A 145 -10.87 -7.12 -0.75
CA TYR A 145 -11.87 -7.84 0.03
C TYR A 145 -13.28 -7.52 -0.52
N ASP A 146 -14.21 -8.45 -0.33
CA ASP A 146 -15.63 -8.24 -0.64
C ASP A 146 -16.37 -7.92 0.67
N THR A 147 -17.35 -7.01 0.61
CA THR A 147 -18.18 -6.62 1.76
C THR A 147 -19.55 -7.31 1.72
N LEU A 148 -20.31 -7.25 2.81
CA LEU A 148 -21.70 -7.74 2.84
C LEU A 148 -22.67 -6.78 2.14
N LYS A 149 -22.29 -5.50 1.98
CA LYS A 149 -23.03 -4.54 1.17
C LYS A 149 -23.08 -5.02 -0.28
N LYS A 150 -24.28 -5.08 -0.86
CA LYS A 150 -24.46 -5.36 -2.29
C LYS A 150 -24.39 -4.06 -3.11
N LYS A 151 -23.94 -4.15 -4.37
CA LYS A 151 -24.15 -3.07 -5.32
C LYS A 151 -25.64 -2.92 -5.64
N GLU A 152 -26.08 -1.72 -5.97
CA GLU A 152 -27.43 -1.50 -6.47
C GLU A 152 -27.51 -2.03 -7.91
N GLU A 153 -28.29 -3.10 -8.12
CA GLU A 153 -28.60 -3.65 -9.44
C GLU A 153 -30.08 -3.41 -9.74
N PRO A 154 -30.42 -2.46 -10.64
CA PRO A 154 -31.81 -2.02 -10.85
C PRO A 154 -32.75 -3.14 -11.30
N PHE A 155 -32.22 -4.12 -12.05
CA PHE A 155 -33.04 -5.14 -12.70
C PHE A 155 -33.03 -6.50 -11.98
N ARG A 156 -32.01 -6.78 -11.13
CA ARG A 156 -31.88 -8.05 -10.40
C ARG A 156 -31.20 -7.88 -9.03
N PRO A 157 -31.88 -7.29 -8.03
CA PRO A 157 -31.30 -7.03 -6.71
C PRO A 157 -30.83 -8.29 -5.96
N GLN A 158 -31.48 -9.44 -6.21
CA GLN A 158 -31.13 -10.70 -5.56
C GLN A 158 -29.79 -11.25 -6.06
N GLU A 159 -29.46 -11.03 -7.34
CA GLU A 159 -28.21 -11.43 -8.00
C GLU A 159 -27.09 -10.40 -7.80
N ALA A 160 -27.36 -9.29 -7.11
CA ALA A 160 -26.41 -8.22 -6.97
C ALA A 160 -25.11 -8.70 -6.27
N PRO A 161 -23.94 -8.46 -6.89
CA PRO A 161 -22.68 -8.88 -6.32
C PRO A 161 -22.35 -8.09 -5.06
N PRO A 162 -21.55 -8.66 -4.13
CA PRO A 162 -21.01 -7.91 -3.01
C PRO A 162 -20.12 -6.77 -3.53
N TRP A 163 -20.06 -5.70 -2.75
CA TRP A 163 -19.23 -4.56 -3.06
C TRP A 163 -17.77 -4.92 -2.83
N ARG A 164 -16.96 -4.80 -3.89
CA ARG A 164 -15.53 -5.14 -3.86
C ARG A 164 -14.69 -3.91 -3.57
N VAL A 165 -13.81 -4.01 -2.58
CA VAL A 165 -12.86 -2.96 -2.25
C VAL A 165 -11.45 -3.40 -2.63
N TYR A 166 -10.92 -2.79 -3.69
CA TYR A 166 -9.53 -3.00 -4.11
C TYR A 166 -8.55 -2.23 -3.23
N ILE A 167 -7.43 -2.88 -2.93
CA ILE A 167 -6.34 -2.36 -2.10
C ILE A 167 -5.17 -2.06 -3.01
N PRO A 168 -4.87 -0.77 -3.31
CA PRO A 168 -3.80 -0.42 -4.23
C PRO A 168 -2.44 -0.88 -3.71
N GLY A 169 -1.47 -0.93 -4.62
CA GLY A 169 -0.07 -1.18 -4.30
C GLY A 169 0.51 -0.11 -3.38
N ARG A 170 1.73 -0.33 -2.91
CA ARG A 170 2.44 0.64 -2.08
C ARG A 170 3.03 1.75 -2.95
N ILE A 171 3.26 2.90 -2.30
CA ILE A 171 4.14 3.95 -2.78
C ILE A 171 5.28 3.99 -1.77
N LEU A 172 6.48 3.59 -2.20
CA LEU A 172 7.67 3.66 -1.35
C LEU A 172 8.46 4.91 -1.72
N ILE A 173 8.99 5.59 -0.71
CA ILE A 173 9.86 6.74 -0.90
C ILE A 173 11.17 6.42 -0.21
N LYS A 174 12.26 6.43 -0.99
CA LYS A 174 13.58 6.03 -0.52
C LYS A 174 14.63 6.89 -1.18
N ASP A 175 15.60 7.34 -0.39
CA ASP A 175 16.90 7.73 -0.93
C ASP A 175 17.75 6.46 -1.00
N LEU A 176 17.89 5.92 -2.21
CA LEU A 176 18.58 4.66 -2.46
C LEU A 176 20.11 4.82 -2.51
N GLU A 177 20.60 6.04 -2.76
CA GLU A 177 22.02 6.31 -3.05
C GLU A 177 22.68 7.16 -1.95
N GLY A 178 21.90 7.64 -0.98
CA GLY A 178 22.38 8.51 0.09
C GLY A 178 22.68 9.94 -0.37
N ASP A 179 22.17 10.35 -1.54
CA ASP A 179 22.40 11.67 -2.14
C ASP A 179 21.41 12.75 -1.66
N GLY A 180 20.45 12.36 -0.82
CA GLY A 180 19.38 13.20 -0.32
C GLY A 180 18.23 13.39 -1.31
N ILE A 181 18.23 12.71 -2.47
CA ILE A 181 17.18 12.82 -3.47
C ILE A 181 16.17 11.68 -3.25
N PRO A 182 14.94 11.99 -2.80
CA PRO A 182 13.91 10.98 -2.60
C PRO A 182 13.44 10.41 -3.95
N LYS A 183 13.50 9.09 -4.06
CA LYS A 183 13.02 8.33 -5.22
C LYS A 183 11.70 7.64 -4.86
N MET A 184 10.73 7.69 -5.76
CA MET A 184 9.42 7.07 -5.59
C MET A 184 9.34 5.75 -6.34
N ILE A 185 9.13 4.66 -5.61
CA ILE A 185 9.07 3.31 -6.17
C ILE A 185 7.63 2.82 -6.15
N VAL A 186 7.13 2.44 -7.32
CA VAL A 186 5.73 2.04 -7.56
C VAL A 186 5.66 0.85 -8.50
N ASN A 187 4.64 0.00 -8.34
CA ASN A 187 4.34 -1.04 -9.32
C ASN A 187 3.47 -0.50 -10.46
N LYS A 188 3.70 -1.03 -11.67
CA LYS A 188 2.89 -0.80 -12.86
C LYS A 188 2.53 -2.17 -13.44
N ASN A 189 1.38 -2.70 -13.03
CA ASN A 189 0.84 -3.92 -13.62
C ASN A 189 0.06 -3.58 -14.90
N GLU A 190 0.29 -4.34 -15.98
CA GLU A 190 -0.44 -4.18 -17.22
C GLU A 190 -1.70 -5.05 -17.21
N PHE A 191 -2.85 -4.40 -17.42
CA PHE A 191 -4.13 -5.08 -17.51
C PHE A 191 -4.19 -5.94 -18.78
N THR A 192 -4.57 -7.20 -18.65
CA THR A 192 -5.00 -7.98 -19.81
C THR A 192 -6.24 -7.33 -20.41
N THR A 193 -6.20 -7.01 -21.70
CA THR A 193 -7.34 -6.38 -22.38
C THR A 193 -8.48 -7.40 -22.52
N GLY A 194 -9.51 -7.26 -21.68
CA GLY A 194 -10.67 -8.16 -21.63
C GLY A 194 -11.74 -7.63 -20.68
N ARG A 195 -12.26 -6.42 -20.94
CA ARG A 195 -13.32 -5.77 -20.16
C ARG A 195 -14.67 -6.47 -20.38
N LEU A 196 -14.91 -7.59 -19.69
CA LEU A 196 -16.29 -8.10 -19.58
C LEU A 196 -16.90 -7.92 -18.18
N PHE A 197 -16.11 -7.75 -17.11
CA PHE A 197 -16.66 -7.54 -15.76
C PHE A 197 -15.74 -6.67 -14.88
N ASP A 198 -16.27 -5.56 -14.35
CA ASP A 198 -15.59 -4.61 -13.43
C ASP A 198 -14.99 -5.26 -12.15
N ARG A 199 -15.30 -6.54 -11.89
CA ARG A 199 -14.89 -7.29 -10.71
C ARG A 199 -13.62 -8.14 -10.89
N VAL A 200 -13.19 -8.40 -12.12
CA VAL A 200 -12.02 -9.27 -12.37
C VAL A 200 -10.89 -8.40 -12.91
N ARG A 201 -9.90 -8.15 -12.05
CA ARG A 201 -8.62 -7.59 -12.47
C ARG A 201 -7.67 -8.74 -12.77
N SER A 202 -7.32 -8.89 -14.04
CA SER A 202 -6.29 -9.83 -14.49
C SER A 202 -5.09 -9.04 -15.00
N PHE A 203 -3.91 -9.48 -14.59
CA PHE A 203 -2.64 -8.90 -15.00
C PHE A 203 -1.74 -10.04 -15.49
N GLU A 204 -1.24 -9.93 -16.70
CA GLU A 204 -0.33 -10.92 -17.29
C GLU A 204 1.14 -10.62 -17.01
N LYS A 205 1.43 -9.35 -16.72
CA LYS A 205 2.77 -8.83 -16.54
C LYS A 205 2.77 -7.50 -15.80
N GLY A 206 3.92 -7.12 -15.29
CA GLY A 206 4.14 -5.81 -14.71
C GLY A 206 5.61 -5.46 -14.60
N GLU A 207 5.86 -4.24 -14.15
CA GLU A 207 7.20 -3.74 -13.82
C GLU A 207 7.15 -2.93 -12.52
N ILE A 208 8.28 -2.82 -11.84
CA ILE A 208 8.49 -1.82 -10.78
C ILE A 208 9.23 -0.64 -11.42
N GLN A 209 8.73 0.57 -11.19
CA GLN A 209 9.36 1.81 -11.66
C GLN A 209 9.89 2.62 -10.48
N ASN A 210 11.06 3.21 -10.67
CA ASN A 210 11.64 4.23 -9.83
C ASN A 210 11.46 5.58 -10.52
N LEU A 211 10.70 6.46 -9.87
CA LEU A 211 10.34 7.78 -10.35
C LEU A 211 11.06 8.84 -9.53
N ILE A 212 11.59 9.86 -10.21
CA ILE A 212 12.23 11.02 -9.59
C ILE A 212 11.49 12.29 -10.00
N TRP A 213 11.54 13.32 -9.15
CA TRP A 213 10.96 14.61 -9.47
C TRP A 213 11.98 15.48 -10.22
N GLU A 214 11.73 15.73 -11.50
CA GLU A 214 12.59 16.54 -12.37
C GLU A 214 11.75 17.47 -13.24
N GLU A 215 12.26 18.68 -13.47
CA GLU A 215 11.66 19.67 -14.40
C GLU A 215 10.16 19.94 -14.21
N GLY A 216 9.62 19.69 -13.01
CA GLY A 216 8.19 19.90 -12.71
C GLY A 216 7.29 18.68 -12.95
N ALA A 217 7.85 17.51 -13.18
CA ALA A 217 7.13 16.25 -13.37
C ALA A 217 7.81 15.07 -12.63
N LEU A 218 7.07 13.97 -12.49
CA LEU A 218 7.67 12.69 -12.10
C LEU A 218 8.12 11.97 -13.36
N GLU A 219 9.42 11.72 -13.46
CA GLU A 219 10.06 11.04 -14.59
C GLU A 219 10.61 9.68 -14.16
N THR A 220 10.65 8.72 -15.08
CA THR A 220 11.21 7.40 -14.80
C THR A 220 12.72 7.45 -14.83
N ASN A 221 13.36 7.25 -13.67
CA ASN A 221 14.80 7.10 -13.56
C ASN A 221 15.24 5.72 -14.08
N TRP A 222 14.63 4.67 -13.52
CA TRP A 222 14.81 3.31 -14.00
C TRP A 222 13.55 2.48 -13.77
N LYS A 223 13.52 1.31 -14.41
CA LYS A 223 12.48 0.31 -14.21
C LYS A 223 13.06 -1.09 -14.29
N THR A 224 12.42 -2.05 -13.64
CA THR A 224 12.80 -3.46 -13.80
C THR A 224 12.55 -3.89 -15.25
N ARG A 225 13.20 -4.98 -15.67
CA ARG A 225 12.70 -5.76 -16.81
C ARG A 225 11.23 -6.14 -16.55
N GLU A 226 10.52 -6.42 -17.63
CA GLU A 226 9.16 -6.96 -17.55
C GLU A 226 9.15 -8.25 -16.72
N ILE A 227 8.25 -8.30 -15.74
CA ILE A 227 8.03 -9.45 -14.88
C ILE A 227 6.75 -10.13 -15.37
N LYS A 228 6.88 -11.39 -15.81
CA LYS A 228 5.72 -12.21 -16.16
C LYS A 228 4.91 -12.55 -14.91
N GLY A 229 3.61 -12.31 -14.96
CA GLY A 229 2.68 -12.47 -13.84
C GLY A 229 2.26 -11.14 -13.19
N TYR A 230 1.46 -11.27 -12.14
CA TYR A 230 0.88 -10.16 -11.39
C TYR A 230 1.78 -9.78 -10.21
N ILE A 231 2.27 -8.53 -10.16
CA ILE A 231 2.99 -8.00 -9.00
C ILE A 231 2.00 -7.67 -7.89
N SER A 232 2.00 -8.47 -6.82
CA SER A 232 1.04 -8.34 -5.71
C SER A 232 1.49 -7.41 -4.59
N ASP A 233 2.79 -7.33 -4.31
CA ASP A 233 3.40 -6.40 -3.37
C ASP A 233 4.92 -6.30 -3.65
N PHE A 234 5.58 -5.30 -3.09
CA PHE A 234 7.04 -5.14 -3.17
C PHE A 234 7.57 -4.35 -1.97
N GLN A 235 8.86 -4.52 -1.66
CA GLN A 235 9.60 -3.77 -0.64
C GLN A 235 11.02 -3.47 -1.10
N VAL A 236 11.64 -2.46 -0.48
CA VAL A 236 13.08 -2.23 -0.55
C VAL A 236 13.67 -2.48 0.83
N LYS A 237 14.52 -3.50 0.94
CA LYS A 237 15.05 -4.04 2.19
C LYS A 237 16.35 -4.80 1.90
N ASP A 238 17.30 -4.71 2.83
CA ASP A 238 18.39 -5.68 2.96
C ASP A 238 17.79 -7.05 3.33
N ALA A 239 17.70 -7.93 2.33
CA ALA A 239 16.96 -9.19 2.45
C ALA A 239 17.84 -10.36 2.87
N ASP A 240 19.13 -10.30 2.58
CA ASP A 240 20.11 -11.34 2.94
C ASP A 240 21.07 -10.92 4.07
N ASN A 241 20.91 -9.71 4.61
CA ASN A 241 21.69 -9.11 5.69
C ASN A 241 23.15 -8.85 5.29
N ASP A 242 23.40 -8.50 4.02
CA ASP A 242 24.73 -8.11 3.53
C ASP A 242 25.03 -6.60 3.71
N GLY A 243 24.03 -5.82 4.11
CA GLY A 243 24.12 -4.38 4.35
C GLY A 243 23.66 -3.51 3.18
N GLU A 244 23.38 -4.09 2.00
CA GLU A 244 22.84 -3.41 0.83
C GLU A 244 21.32 -3.63 0.73
N GLU A 245 20.56 -2.71 0.13
CA GLU A 245 19.11 -2.90 -0.04
C GLU A 245 18.77 -3.57 -1.39
N GLU A 246 17.97 -4.64 -1.35
CA GLU A 246 17.35 -5.22 -2.55
C GLU A 246 15.93 -4.70 -2.75
N LEU A 247 15.53 -4.65 -4.02
CA LEU A 247 14.11 -4.65 -4.37
C LEU A 247 13.58 -6.10 -4.31
N VAL A 248 12.69 -6.34 -3.34
CA VAL A 248 11.99 -7.61 -3.12
C VAL A 248 10.59 -7.51 -3.71
N VAL A 249 10.24 -8.40 -4.64
CA VAL A 249 8.98 -8.34 -5.39
C VAL A 249 8.22 -9.65 -5.25
N ALA A 250 6.96 -9.58 -4.77
CA ALA A 250 6.06 -10.71 -4.71
C ALA A 250 5.22 -10.80 -5.99
N VAL A 251 5.26 -11.95 -6.65
CA VAL A 251 4.67 -12.19 -7.96
C VAL A 251 3.75 -13.41 -7.92
N VAL A 252 2.53 -13.25 -8.43
CA VAL A 252 1.60 -14.34 -8.70
C VAL A 252 1.72 -14.73 -10.17
N PRO A 253 2.13 -15.96 -10.51
CA PRO A 253 2.24 -16.43 -11.88
C PRO A 253 0.90 -16.39 -12.63
N PRO A 254 0.90 -16.28 -13.97
CA PRO A 254 -0.32 -16.35 -14.77
C PRO A 254 -1.09 -17.66 -14.54
N ALA A 255 -2.42 -17.61 -14.72
CA ALA A 255 -3.31 -18.77 -14.54
C ALA A 255 -2.93 -19.96 -15.43
N GLU A 256 -2.41 -19.71 -16.64
CA GLU A 256 -2.01 -20.74 -17.60
C GLU A 256 -0.84 -21.61 -17.08
N GLU A 257 0.09 -21.04 -16.32
CA GLU A 257 1.22 -21.78 -15.72
C GLU A 257 0.81 -22.57 -14.48
N THR A 258 -0.30 -22.21 -13.85
CA THR A 258 -0.80 -22.90 -12.65
C THR A 258 -1.78 -24.03 -12.98
N GLY A 259 -2.16 -24.20 -14.26
CA GLY A 259 -3.05 -25.26 -14.75
C GLY A 259 -4.44 -25.20 -14.13
N ILE A 260 -5.50 -25.14 -14.95
CA ILE A 260 -6.90 -25.09 -14.47
C ILE A 260 -7.27 -26.29 -13.55
N LEU A 261 -6.51 -27.39 -13.65
CA LEU A 261 -6.63 -28.61 -12.85
C LEU A 261 -5.57 -28.76 -11.74
N SER A 262 -4.56 -27.89 -11.66
CA SER A 262 -3.54 -27.99 -10.63
C SER A 262 -4.02 -27.33 -9.33
N ARG A 263 -3.97 -28.09 -8.24
CA ARG A 263 -4.28 -27.61 -6.89
C ARG A 263 -3.14 -26.79 -6.28
N GLU A 264 -1.98 -26.72 -6.92
CA GLU A 264 -0.81 -25.99 -6.45
C GLU A 264 -0.85 -24.54 -6.93
N LYS A 265 -1.36 -23.64 -6.08
CA LYS A 265 -1.15 -22.21 -6.25
C LYS A 265 0.31 -21.91 -5.92
N ARG A 266 1.06 -21.38 -6.88
CA ARG A 266 2.45 -20.95 -6.69
C ARG A 266 2.50 -19.43 -6.59
N SER A 267 3.45 -18.93 -5.81
CA SER A 267 3.85 -17.53 -5.75
C SER A 267 5.36 -17.46 -5.75
N ASN A 268 5.93 -16.45 -6.40
CA ASN A 268 7.37 -16.25 -6.48
C ASN A 268 7.75 -14.99 -5.70
N ILE A 269 8.90 -15.03 -5.03
CA ILE A 269 9.57 -13.84 -4.52
C ILE A 269 10.82 -13.63 -5.37
N LEU A 270 10.93 -12.47 -6.01
CA LEU A 270 12.07 -12.07 -6.81
C LEU A 270 12.89 -11.05 -6.03
N PHE A 271 14.21 -11.12 -6.18
CA PHE A 271 15.17 -10.18 -5.58
C PHE A 271 15.94 -9.51 -6.72
N PHE A 272 15.99 -8.18 -6.71
CA PHE A 272 16.74 -7.38 -7.67
C PHE A 272 17.74 -6.51 -6.92
N LYS A 273 19.01 -6.57 -7.34
CA LYS A 273 20.02 -5.61 -6.91
C LYS A 273 19.68 -4.23 -7.48
N LEU A 274 19.82 -3.21 -6.64
CA LEU A 274 19.57 -1.82 -7.02
C LEU A 274 20.85 -1.14 -7.56
N PHE A 275 22.03 -1.61 -7.12
CA PHE A 275 23.36 -1.15 -7.56
C PHE A 275 24.36 -2.32 -7.60
#